data_AF-A0AA46HAX0-F1
#
_entry.id   AF-A0AA46HAX0-F1
#
_cell.length_a   1.000
_cell.length_b   1.000
_cell.length_c   1.000
_cell.angle_alpha   90.00
_cell.angle_beta   90.00
_cell.angle_gamma   90.00
#
_symmetry.space_group_name_H-M   'P 1'
#
loop_
_entity.id
_entity.type
_entity.pdbx_description
1 polymer ?
#
loop_
_entity_poly.entity_id
_entity_poly.type
_entity_poly.pdbx_seq_one_letter_code
_entity_poly.pdbx_strand_id
1 'polypeptide(L)'
;MTLAERDAFAYRLALALESDKNTRKAVSEYYRQIPADKAMRRDIMRNMLAVGPVGRAVMLDEAKRIWDSKDKESYQHMYETYSGFPGQAPKPVIVDAIAGLSTHGIGSGTAVASLNLIGTLEKDDSLDAAQLRKAAVSQMSSLVSNDQDKSVRGIAAQKIYQLSSPEDAANLAAGFIRKDGANPWMVDQTLYSVSSGDVELTPALRSALASAVARGSLPAAAVAHYNAVVSQGP
;
A
#
# COMPACT_ATOMS: atom_id res chain seq x y z
N MET A 1 5.17 -25.02 15.67
CA MET A 1 5.51 -25.20 14.25
C MET A 1 6.71 -24.32 13.95
N THR A 2 7.81 -24.89 13.48
CA THR A 2 9.01 -24.17 13.07
C THR A 2 8.81 -23.54 11.68
N LEU A 3 9.67 -22.60 11.29
CA LEU A 3 9.66 -22.04 9.92
C LEU A 3 9.86 -23.14 8.87
N ALA A 4 10.77 -24.08 9.12
CA ALA A 4 11.02 -25.22 8.23
C ALA A 4 9.78 -26.12 8.05
N GLU A 5 9.04 -26.39 9.14
CA GLU A 5 7.80 -27.17 9.07
C GLU A 5 6.72 -26.44 8.27
N ARG A 6 6.60 -25.13 8.44
CA ARG A 6 5.64 -24.31 7.68
C ARG A 6 5.95 -24.34 6.19
N ASP A 7 7.21 -24.16 5.83
CA ASP A 7 7.62 -24.07 4.43
C ASP A 7 7.51 -25.45 3.75
N ALA A 8 7.84 -26.54 4.47
CA ALA A 8 7.61 -27.91 4.00
C ALA A 8 6.11 -28.20 3.79
N PHE A 9 5.24 -27.72 4.69
CA PHE A 9 3.79 -27.86 4.53
C PHE A 9 3.30 -27.07 3.30
N ALA A 10 3.70 -25.81 3.15
CA ALA A 10 3.28 -24.96 2.04
C ALA A 10 3.73 -25.54 0.68
N TYR A 11 4.94 -26.10 0.62
CA TYR A 11 5.44 -26.80 -0.56
C TYR A 11 4.60 -28.05 -0.91
N ARG A 12 4.28 -28.89 0.09
CA ARG A 12 3.41 -30.06 -0.14
C ARG A 12 2.00 -29.67 -0.57
N LEU A 13 1.46 -28.60 0.00
CA LEU A 13 0.17 -28.05 -0.42
C LEU A 13 0.22 -27.58 -1.88
N ALA A 14 1.28 -26.87 -2.28
CA ALA A 14 1.45 -26.43 -3.67
C ALA A 14 1.46 -27.61 -4.65
N LEU A 15 2.23 -28.67 -4.35
CA LEU A 15 2.23 -29.90 -5.16
C LEU A 15 0.85 -30.57 -5.23
N ALA A 16 0.14 -30.64 -4.10
CA ALA A 16 -1.20 -31.23 -4.06
C ALA A 16 -2.19 -30.43 -4.93
N LEU A 17 -2.16 -29.10 -4.84
CA LEU A 17 -2.97 -28.21 -5.68
C LEU A 17 -2.66 -28.39 -7.18
N GLU A 18 -1.40 -28.56 -7.56
CA GLU A 18 -1.02 -28.78 -8.96
C GLU A 18 -1.52 -30.12 -9.49
N SER A 19 -1.44 -31.18 -8.66
CA SER A 19 -1.75 -32.55 -9.06
C SER A 19 -3.24 -32.89 -9.08
N ASP A 20 -4.07 -32.27 -8.23
CA ASP A 20 -5.46 -32.69 -8.01
C ASP A 20 -6.49 -31.54 -8.04
N LYS A 21 -7.47 -31.66 -8.94
CA LYS A 21 -8.57 -30.71 -9.09
C LYS A 21 -9.50 -30.69 -7.85
N ASN A 22 -9.71 -31.83 -7.20
CA ASN A 22 -10.59 -31.90 -6.03
C ASN A 22 -9.95 -31.20 -4.84
N THR A 23 -8.65 -31.39 -4.62
CA THR A 23 -7.86 -30.64 -3.64
C THR A 23 -7.95 -29.14 -3.88
N ARG A 24 -7.75 -28.68 -5.13
CA ARG A 24 -7.94 -27.25 -5.46
C ARG A 24 -9.32 -26.73 -5.10
N LYS A 25 -10.37 -27.46 -5.49
CA LYS A 25 -11.75 -27.07 -5.19
C LYS A 25 -11.98 -26.96 -3.68
N ALA A 26 -11.57 -27.97 -2.91
CA ALA A 26 -11.72 -27.98 -1.46
C ALA A 26 -10.97 -26.82 -0.80
N VAL A 27 -9.76 -26.53 -1.26
CA VAL A 27 -8.94 -25.42 -0.76
C VAL A 27 -9.56 -24.05 -1.10
N SER A 28 -10.06 -23.87 -2.32
CA SER A 28 -10.77 -22.64 -2.71
C SER A 28 -12.05 -22.43 -1.91
N GLU A 29 -12.83 -23.50 -1.68
CA GLU A 29 -14.05 -23.46 -0.85
C GLU A 29 -13.72 -23.09 0.59
N TYR A 30 -12.68 -23.71 1.16
CA TYR A 30 -12.20 -23.39 2.50
C TYR A 30 -11.75 -21.92 2.60
N TYR A 31 -10.95 -21.45 1.64
CA TYR A 31 -10.44 -20.08 1.65
C TYR A 31 -11.56 -19.03 1.61
N ARG A 32 -12.59 -19.28 0.78
CA ARG A 32 -13.79 -18.44 0.69
C ARG A 32 -14.59 -18.37 1.99
N GLN A 33 -14.62 -19.46 2.75
CA GLN A 33 -15.38 -19.55 3.99
C GLN A 33 -14.70 -18.84 5.17
N ILE A 34 -13.43 -18.38 5.02
CA ILE A 34 -12.75 -17.65 6.09
C ILE A 34 -13.38 -16.25 6.20
N PRO A 35 -14.03 -15.89 7.33
CA PRO A 35 -14.67 -14.60 7.48
C PRO A 35 -13.67 -13.42 7.38
N ALA A 36 -14.15 -12.26 6.94
CA ALA A 36 -13.31 -11.07 6.75
C ALA A 36 -12.67 -10.57 8.06
N ASP A 37 -13.35 -10.74 9.21
CA ASP A 37 -12.84 -10.39 10.54
C ASP A 37 -11.72 -11.32 11.03
N LYS A 38 -11.47 -12.46 10.36
CA LYS A 38 -10.38 -13.40 10.69
C LYS A 38 -9.11 -13.11 9.90
N ALA A 39 -8.63 -11.87 9.97
CA ALA A 39 -7.47 -11.37 9.23
C ALA A 39 -6.25 -12.31 9.32
N MET A 40 -5.88 -12.77 10.53
CA MET A 40 -4.73 -13.66 10.71
C MET A 40 -4.87 -15.00 9.97
N ARG A 41 -6.09 -15.57 9.93
CA ARG A 41 -6.33 -16.85 9.23
C ARG A 41 -6.24 -16.67 7.72
N ARG A 42 -6.79 -15.57 7.19
CA ARG A 42 -6.66 -15.23 5.77
C ARG A 42 -5.21 -14.99 5.40
N ASP A 43 -4.46 -14.30 6.24
CA ASP A 43 -3.05 -14.02 5.98
C ASP A 43 -2.20 -15.28 5.92
N ILE A 44 -2.37 -16.20 6.88
CA ILE A 44 -1.72 -17.52 6.86
C ILE A 44 -2.04 -18.26 5.56
N MET A 45 -3.32 -18.27 5.16
CA MET A 45 -3.75 -18.96 3.95
C MET A 45 -3.13 -18.36 2.69
N ARG A 46 -3.12 -17.03 2.58
CA ARG A 46 -2.48 -16.31 1.47
C ARG A 46 -0.99 -16.61 1.38
N ASN A 47 -0.28 -16.59 2.51
CA ASN A 47 1.15 -16.90 2.56
C ASN A 47 1.44 -18.33 2.08
N MET A 48 0.59 -19.30 2.43
CA MET A 48 0.72 -20.68 1.95
C MET A 48 0.40 -20.80 0.45
N LEU A 49 -0.64 -20.11 -0.04
CA LEU A 49 -1.06 -20.15 -1.44
C LEU A 49 -0.09 -19.41 -2.38
N ALA A 50 0.56 -18.35 -1.91
CA ALA A 50 1.44 -17.51 -2.73
C ALA A 50 2.69 -18.24 -3.24
N VAL A 51 3.03 -19.41 -2.66
CA VAL A 51 4.22 -20.22 -2.98
C VAL A 51 4.23 -20.72 -4.42
N GLY A 52 3.07 -21.06 -4.99
CA GLY A 52 2.97 -21.66 -6.32
C GLY A 52 1.99 -20.94 -7.24
N PRO A 53 2.15 -21.05 -8.57
CA PRO A 53 1.30 -20.37 -9.55
C PRO A 53 -0.18 -20.75 -9.42
N VAL A 54 -0.46 -22.02 -9.13
CA VAL A 54 -1.84 -22.51 -8.93
C VAL A 54 -2.46 -21.91 -7.66
N GLY A 55 -1.70 -21.79 -6.57
CA GLY A 55 -2.20 -21.16 -5.35
C GLY A 55 -2.45 -19.66 -5.52
N ARG A 56 -1.60 -18.96 -6.28
CA ARG A 56 -1.84 -17.55 -6.68
C ARG A 56 -3.13 -17.41 -7.49
N ALA A 57 -3.42 -18.34 -8.39
CA ALA A 57 -4.68 -18.35 -9.13
C ALA A 57 -5.89 -18.47 -8.19
N VAL A 58 -5.83 -19.35 -7.18
CA VAL A 58 -6.88 -19.45 -6.14
C VAL A 58 -7.09 -18.12 -5.41
N MET A 59 -6.01 -17.41 -5.09
CA MET A 59 -6.11 -16.09 -4.44
C MET A 59 -6.79 -15.06 -5.35
N LEU A 60 -6.40 -15.00 -6.63
CA LEU A 60 -6.96 -14.08 -7.62
C LEU A 60 -8.44 -14.38 -7.92
N ASP A 61 -8.82 -15.66 -8.00
CA ASP A 61 -10.22 -16.07 -8.19
C ASP A 61 -11.10 -15.60 -7.03
N GLU A 62 -10.62 -15.70 -5.79
CA GLU A 62 -11.35 -15.19 -4.63
C GLU A 62 -11.42 -13.66 -4.60
N ALA A 63 -10.34 -12.97 -4.96
CA ALA A 63 -10.35 -11.50 -5.08
C ALA A 63 -11.34 -11.03 -6.14
N LYS A 64 -11.39 -11.72 -7.30
CA LYS A 64 -12.38 -11.47 -8.35
C LYS A 64 -13.81 -11.73 -7.84
N ARG A 65 -14.03 -12.82 -7.11
CA ARG A 65 -15.35 -13.10 -6.53
C ARG A 65 -15.82 -12.00 -5.58
N ILE A 66 -14.95 -11.53 -4.67
CA ILE A 66 -15.25 -10.43 -3.74
C ILE A 66 -15.68 -9.18 -4.52
N TRP A 67 -14.95 -8.84 -5.59
CA TRP A 67 -15.27 -7.73 -6.47
C TRP A 67 -16.62 -7.88 -7.17
N ASP A 68 -16.87 -9.06 -7.76
CA ASP A 68 -18.08 -9.34 -8.53
C ASP A 68 -19.32 -9.34 -7.61
N SER A 69 -19.20 -9.86 -6.38
CA SER A 69 -20.30 -9.86 -5.40
C SER A 69 -20.48 -8.54 -4.66
N LYS A 70 -19.58 -7.57 -4.85
CA LYS A 70 -19.58 -6.27 -4.12
C LYS A 70 -19.56 -6.43 -2.60
N ASP A 71 -18.83 -7.44 -2.12
CA ASP A 71 -18.66 -7.70 -0.69
C ASP A 71 -17.67 -6.69 -0.08
N LYS A 72 -18.17 -5.50 0.25
CA LYS A 72 -17.37 -4.37 0.75
C LYS A 72 -16.62 -4.68 2.05
N GLU A 73 -17.16 -5.56 2.89
CA GLU A 73 -16.48 -5.98 4.13
C GLU A 73 -15.17 -6.73 3.84
N SER A 74 -15.11 -7.40 2.68
CA SER A 74 -13.92 -8.15 2.24
C SER A 74 -12.98 -7.35 1.33
N TYR A 75 -13.25 -6.06 1.05
CA TYR A 75 -12.44 -5.27 0.11
C TYR A 75 -10.99 -5.11 0.53
N GLN A 76 -10.71 -5.00 1.83
CA GLN A 76 -9.33 -4.99 2.32
C GLN A 76 -8.55 -6.20 1.81
N HIS A 77 -9.11 -7.41 1.95
CA HIS A 77 -8.46 -8.66 1.53
C HIS A 77 -8.26 -8.74 0.02
N MET A 78 -9.24 -8.24 -0.74
CA MET A 78 -9.16 -8.14 -2.19
C MET A 78 -8.02 -7.22 -2.62
N TYR A 79 -7.95 -6.00 -2.05
CA TYR A 79 -6.90 -5.03 -2.36
C TYR A 79 -5.51 -5.53 -1.95
N GLU A 80 -5.37 -6.15 -0.78
CA GLU A 80 -4.12 -6.78 -0.34
C GLU A 80 -3.66 -7.89 -1.31
N THR A 81 -4.60 -8.69 -1.82
CA THR A 81 -4.29 -9.73 -2.82
C THR A 81 -3.76 -9.12 -4.11
N TYR A 82 -4.45 -8.11 -4.65
CA TYR A 82 -4.02 -7.46 -5.88
C TYR A 82 -2.72 -6.67 -5.74
N SER A 83 -2.47 -6.05 -4.58
CA SER A 83 -1.20 -5.37 -4.29
C SER A 83 -0.03 -6.36 -4.31
N GLY A 84 -0.24 -7.59 -3.83
CA GLY A 84 0.75 -8.67 -3.87
C GLY A 84 1.00 -9.27 -5.27
N PHE A 85 0.09 -9.05 -6.23
CA PHE A 85 0.22 -9.52 -7.63
C PHE A 85 0.03 -8.36 -8.62
N PRO A 86 1.03 -7.47 -8.76
CA PRO A 86 0.96 -6.33 -9.66
C PRO A 86 0.59 -6.73 -11.10
N GLY A 87 -0.25 -5.92 -11.75
CA GLY A 87 -0.73 -6.15 -13.11
C GLY A 87 -1.88 -7.16 -13.24
N GLN A 88 -2.27 -7.85 -12.16
CA GLN A 88 -3.44 -8.76 -12.17
C GLN A 88 -4.74 -8.07 -11.77
N ALA A 89 -4.66 -6.88 -11.18
CA ALA A 89 -5.82 -6.10 -10.78
C ALA A 89 -6.58 -5.57 -12.00
N PRO A 90 -7.90 -5.82 -12.14
CA PRO A 90 -8.69 -5.18 -13.18
C PRO A 90 -8.70 -3.66 -12.98
N LYS A 91 -8.59 -2.88 -14.07
CA LYS A 91 -8.66 -1.40 -14.02
C LYS A 91 -9.86 -0.87 -13.23
N PRO A 92 -11.09 -1.43 -13.35
CA PRO A 92 -12.23 -0.98 -12.54
C PRO A 92 -12.02 -1.12 -11.03
N VAL A 93 -11.22 -2.10 -10.58
CA VAL A 93 -10.88 -2.28 -9.16
C VAL A 93 -9.96 -1.16 -8.69
N ILE A 94 -8.99 -0.74 -9.50
CA ILE A 94 -8.10 0.39 -9.19
C ILE A 94 -8.91 1.70 -9.14
N VAL A 95 -9.81 1.91 -10.11
CA VAL A 95 -10.72 3.07 -10.12
C VAL A 95 -11.58 3.11 -8.86
N ASP A 96 -12.15 1.98 -8.45
CA ASP A 96 -12.94 1.87 -7.21
C ASP A 96 -12.09 2.12 -5.96
N ALA A 97 -10.85 1.61 -5.93
CA ALA A 97 -9.92 1.86 -4.84
C ALA A 97 -9.62 3.36 -4.70
N ILE A 98 -9.37 4.07 -5.81
CA ILE A 98 -9.17 5.52 -5.83
C ILE A 98 -10.42 6.23 -5.32
N ALA A 99 -11.58 5.92 -5.89
CA ALA A 99 -12.85 6.54 -5.49
C ALA A 99 -13.18 6.31 -4.01
N GLY A 100 -12.90 5.12 -3.50
CA GLY A 100 -13.14 4.71 -2.12
C GLY A 100 -12.41 5.56 -1.08
N LEU A 101 -11.23 6.11 -1.42
CA LEU A 101 -10.48 7.02 -0.53
C LEU A 101 -11.22 8.33 -0.23
N SER A 102 -12.22 8.71 -1.03
CA SER A 102 -13.06 9.89 -0.76
C SER A 102 -14.14 9.65 0.30
N THR A 103 -14.42 8.38 0.64
CA THR A 103 -15.55 8.02 1.50
C THR A 103 -15.25 8.33 2.96
N HIS A 104 -16.08 9.17 3.58
CA HIS A 104 -16.02 9.40 5.02
C HIS A 104 -16.34 8.09 5.75
N GLY A 105 -15.39 7.59 6.56
CA GLY A 105 -15.56 6.34 7.31
C GLY A 105 -14.95 5.08 6.67
N ILE A 106 -14.12 5.21 5.63
CA ILE A 106 -13.27 4.08 5.22
C ILE A 106 -12.38 3.66 6.41
N GLY A 107 -12.42 2.39 6.79
CA GLY A 107 -11.56 1.87 7.86
C GLY A 107 -10.09 1.94 7.47
N SER A 108 -9.21 2.26 8.43
CA SER A 108 -7.77 2.46 8.16
C SER A 108 -7.12 1.26 7.46
N GLY A 109 -7.51 0.03 7.82
CA GLY A 109 -7.02 -1.19 7.15
C GLY A 109 -7.36 -1.23 5.65
N THR A 110 -8.63 -0.99 5.31
CA THR A 110 -9.09 -0.90 3.92
C THR A 110 -8.41 0.26 3.19
N ALA A 111 -8.26 1.42 3.82
CA ALA A 111 -7.59 2.56 3.21
C ALA A 111 -6.12 2.26 2.88
N VAL A 112 -5.38 1.65 3.81
CA VAL A 112 -3.99 1.24 3.58
C VAL A 112 -3.89 0.20 2.47
N ALA A 113 -4.78 -0.79 2.46
CA ALA A 113 -4.81 -1.79 1.40
C ALA A 113 -5.09 -1.16 0.03
N SER A 114 -6.05 -0.24 -0.07
CA SER A 114 -6.34 0.53 -1.29
C SER A 114 -5.12 1.34 -1.75
N LEU A 115 -4.45 2.05 -0.83
CA LEU A 115 -3.25 2.85 -1.14
C LEU A 115 -2.12 1.96 -1.67
N ASN A 116 -1.90 0.79 -1.07
CA ASN A 116 -0.89 -0.17 -1.53
C ASN A 116 -1.23 -0.78 -2.90
N LEU A 117 -2.51 -1.01 -3.20
CA LEU A 117 -2.93 -1.39 -4.55
C LEU A 117 -2.68 -0.25 -5.54
N ILE A 118 -3.09 0.97 -5.22
CA ILE A 118 -2.91 2.15 -6.09
C ILE A 118 -1.43 2.38 -6.38
N GLY A 119 -0.54 2.17 -5.41
CA GLY A 119 0.91 2.26 -5.59
C GLY A 119 1.46 1.32 -6.68
N THR A 120 0.77 0.23 -7.02
CA THR A 120 1.19 -0.64 -8.12
C THR A 120 1.16 0.03 -9.50
N LEU A 121 0.47 1.17 -9.64
CA LEU A 121 0.46 1.99 -10.85
C LEU A 121 1.85 2.57 -11.20
N GLU A 122 2.79 2.60 -10.26
CA GLU A 122 4.18 2.97 -10.51
C GLU A 122 4.79 2.12 -11.64
N LYS A 123 4.41 0.84 -11.70
CA LYS A 123 4.95 -0.16 -12.64
C LYS A 123 4.10 -0.33 -13.90
N ASP A 124 3.07 0.50 -14.09
CA ASP A 124 2.16 0.43 -15.24
C ASP A 124 2.50 1.51 -16.27
N ASP A 125 3.07 1.08 -17.40
CA ASP A 125 3.48 1.95 -18.51
C ASP A 125 2.37 2.12 -19.58
N SER A 126 1.15 1.64 -19.32
CA SER A 126 0.05 1.78 -20.28
C SER A 126 -0.44 3.23 -20.40
N LEU A 127 -0.99 3.59 -21.56
CA LEU A 127 -1.49 4.95 -21.82
C LEU A 127 -2.56 5.40 -20.80
N ASP A 128 -3.42 4.48 -20.35
CA ASP A 128 -4.46 4.77 -19.37
C ASP A 128 -3.90 4.94 -17.95
N ALA A 129 -2.73 4.37 -17.66
CA ALA A 129 -2.11 4.45 -16.34
C ALA A 129 -1.73 5.88 -15.97
N ALA A 130 -1.33 6.71 -16.94
CA ALA A 130 -1.03 8.11 -16.71
C ALA A 130 -2.25 8.88 -16.18
N GLN A 131 -3.44 8.64 -16.74
CA GLN A 131 -4.68 9.26 -16.27
C GLN A 131 -5.06 8.75 -14.87
N LEU A 132 -4.90 7.45 -14.62
CA LEU A 132 -5.14 6.87 -13.30
C LEU A 132 -4.19 7.41 -12.24
N ARG A 133 -2.89 7.57 -12.55
CA ARG A 133 -1.89 8.18 -11.65
C ARG A 133 -2.29 9.61 -11.29
N LYS A 134 -2.72 10.42 -12.28
CA LYS A 134 -3.18 11.78 -12.02
C LYS A 134 -4.41 11.82 -11.10
N ALA A 135 -5.39 10.95 -11.35
CA ALA A 135 -6.58 10.84 -10.50
C ALA A 135 -6.22 10.39 -9.07
N ALA A 136 -5.34 9.39 -8.96
CA ALA A 136 -4.85 8.87 -7.69
C ALA A 136 -4.11 9.94 -6.88
N VAL A 137 -3.17 10.68 -7.49
CA VAL A 137 -2.43 11.76 -6.83
C VAL A 137 -3.37 12.86 -6.33
N SER A 138 -4.36 13.27 -7.14
CA SER A 138 -5.35 14.26 -6.72
C SER A 138 -6.16 13.79 -5.49
N GLN A 139 -6.64 12.55 -5.54
CA GLN A 139 -7.46 11.98 -4.46
C GLN A 139 -6.65 11.77 -3.18
N MET A 140 -5.43 11.24 -3.29
CA MET A 140 -4.52 11.07 -2.15
C MET A 140 -4.06 12.41 -1.58
N SER A 141 -3.87 13.45 -2.40
CA SER A 141 -3.51 14.79 -1.90
C SER A 141 -4.61 15.38 -1.03
N SER A 142 -5.86 15.12 -1.40
CA SER A 142 -7.04 15.47 -0.58
C SER A 142 -7.06 14.67 0.72
N LEU A 143 -6.71 13.38 0.67
CA LEU A 143 -6.60 12.49 1.83
C LEU A 143 -5.50 12.92 2.81
N VAL A 144 -4.32 13.32 2.32
CA VAL A 144 -3.24 13.87 3.17
C VAL A 144 -3.70 15.11 3.93
N SER A 145 -4.65 15.84 3.35
CA SER A 145 -5.10 17.15 3.80
C SER A 145 -6.30 17.17 4.74
N ASN A 146 -6.93 16.03 5.03
CA ASN A 146 -8.14 15.92 5.84
C ASN A 146 -7.89 15.28 7.23
N ASP A 147 -8.95 15.01 7.99
CA ASP A 147 -8.90 14.49 9.37
C ASP A 147 -8.76 12.96 9.47
N GLN A 148 -8.08 12.32 8.52
CA GLN A 148 -7.82 10.87 8.54
C GLN A 148 -6.69 10.50 9.51
N ASP A 149 -6.60 9.20 9.81
CA ASP A 149 -5.54 8.65 10.64
C ASP A 149 -4.15 9.10 10.14
N LYS A 150 -3.29 9.53 11.07
CA LYS A 150 -1.96 10.05 10.78
C LYS A 150 -1.11 9.09 9.94
N SER A 151 -1.26 7.79 10.16
CA SER A 151 -0.56 6.73 9.40
C SER A 151 -1.09 6.62 7.98
N VAL A 152 -2.41 6.68 7.78
CA VAL A 152 -3.05 6.67 6.44
C VAL A 152 -2.59 7.89 5.65
N ARG A 153 -2.53 9.07 6.27
CA ARG A 153 -2.04 10.31 5.64
C ARG A 153 -0.55 10.21 5.27
N GLY A 154 0.28 9.63 6.14
CA GLY A 154 1.70 9.37 5.84
C GLY A 154 1.90 8.40 4.66
N ILE A 155 1.16 7.29 4.64
CA ILE A 155 1.19 6.31 3.54
C ILE A 155 0.70 6.95 2.24
N ALA A 156 -0.38 7.75 2.28
CA ALA A 156 -0.87 8.45 1.11
C ALA A 156 0.19 9.40 0.52
N ALA A 157 0.91 10.15 1.36
CA ALA A 157 2.03 10.97 0.92
C ALA A 157 3.15 10.14 0.28
N GLN A 158 3.53 9.02 0.90
CA GLN A 158 4.51 8.09 0.32
C GLN A 158 4.08 7.61 -1.08
N LYS A 159 2.82 7.21 -1.25
CA LYS A 159 2.29 6.76 -2.56
C LYS A 159 2.24 7.88 -3.59
N ILE A 160 1.96 9.12 -3.17
CA ILE A 160 2.05 10.28 -4.06
C ILE A 160 3.48 10.45 -4.58
N TYR A 161 4.48 10.35 -3.71
CA TYR A 161 5.89 10.50 -4.09
C TYR A 161 6.30 9.44 -5.10
N GLN A 162 5.96 8.17 -4.85
CA GLN A 162 6.23 7.04 -5.76
C GLN A 162 5.59 7.21 -7.14
N LEU A 163 4.45 7.91 -7.23
CA LEU A 163 3.71 8.09 -8.49
C LEU A 163 4.04 9.42 -9.20
N SER A 164 4.96 10.22 -8.66
CA SER A 164 5.32 11.53 -9.19
C SER A 164 6.78 11.55 -9.67
N SER A 165 7.16 12.58 -10.43
CA SER A 165 8.59 12.86 -10.65
C SER A 165 9.26 13.29 -9.33
N PRO A 166 10.57 13.07 -9.13
CA PRO A 166 11.24 13.48 -7.89
C PRO A 166 11.11 14.97 -7.57
N GLU A 167 11.08 15.83 -8.60
CA GLU A 167 10.90 17.28 -8.47
C GLU A 167 9.46 17.63 -8.04
N ASP A 168 8.45 17.06 -8.70
CA ASP A 168 7.05 17.27 -8.33
C ASP A 168 6.76 16.74 -6.93
N ALA A 169 7.33 15.58 -6.60
CA ALA A 169 7.23 14.97 -5.28
C ALA A 169 7.83 15.89 -4.20
N ALA A 170 8.97 16.53 -4.47
CA ALA A 170 9.59 17.48 -3.56
C ALA A 170 8.71 18.71 -3.28
N ASN A 171 8.07 19.24 -4.32
CA ASN A 171 7.14 20.37 -4.19
C ASN A 171 5.91 20.00 -3.32
N LEU A 172 5.34 18.82 -3.56
CA LEU A 172 4.22 18.28 -2.76
C LEU A 172 4.65 18.01 -1.31
N ALA A 173 5.81 17.39 -1.12
CA ALA A 173 6.37 17.11 0.20
C ALA A 173 6.58 18.38 1.02
N ALA A 174 7.15 19.43 0.43
CA ALA A 174 7.31 20.71 1.12
C ALA A 174 5.96 21.30 1.56
N GLY A 175 4.92 21.19 0.73
CA GLY A 175 3.55 21.58 1.08
C GLY A 175 2.98 20.77 2.25
N PHE A 176 3.09 19.44 2.19
CA PHE A 176 2.59 18.54 3.23
C PHE A 176 3.30 18.75 4.57
N ILE A 177 4.62 18.91 4.57
CA ILE A 177 5.40 19.16 5.79
C ILE A 177 5.07 20.52 6.40
N ARG A 178 4.85 21.58 5.60
CA ARG A 178 4.42 22.87 6.16
C ARG A 178 3.08 22.77 6.88
N LYS A 179 2.14 22.00 6.31
CA LYS A 179 0.79 21.81 6.85
C LYS A 179 0.76 20.86 8.05
N ASP A 180 1.42 19.71 7.96
CA ASP A 180 1.31 18.59 8.90
C ASP A 180 2.67 18.13 9.45
N GLY A 181 3.69 19.00 9.50
CA GLY A 181 5.05 18.65 9.95
C GLY A 181 5.17 18.26 11.42
N ALA A 182 4.10 18.34 12.21
CA ALA A 182 4.05 17.77 13.55
C ALA A 182 3.65 16.29 13.56
N ASN A 183 3.23 15.73 12.42
CA ASN A 183 2.94 14.31 12.26
C ASN A 183 4.24 13.53 12.01
N PRO A 184 4.69 12.68 12.96
CA PRO A 184 5.94 11.95 12.81
C PRO A 184 5.94 11.03 11.58
N TRP A 185 4.79 10.43 11.23
CA TRP A 185 4.67 9.57 10.05
C TRP A 185 4.90 10.33 8.75
N MET A 186 4.38 11.56 8.64
CA MET A 186 4.57 12.40 7.46
C MET A 186 6.05 12.74 7.26
N VAL A 187 6.71 13.18 8.34
CA VAL A 187 8.13 13.55 8.31
C VAL A 187 9.00 12.34 7.99
N ASP A 188 8.77 11.22 8.67
CA ASP A 188 9.57 10.01 8.50
C ASP A 188 9.43 9.42 7.08
N GLN A 189 8.20 9.31 6.55
CA GLN A 189 7.98 8.87 5.17
C GLN A 189 8.64 9.79 4.15
N THR A 190 8.59 11.12 4.37
CA THR A 190 9.26 12.09 3.50
C THR A 190 10.78 11.89 3.52
N LEU A 191 11.39 11.69 4.70
CA LEU A 191 12.83 11.46 4.84
C LEU A 191 13.28 10.14 4.20
N TYR A 192 12.48 9.07 4.34
CA TYR A 192 12.73 7.81 3.65
C TYR A 192 12.65 7.97 2.13
N SER A 193 11.64 8.67 1.62
CA SER A 193 11.50 8.93 0.19
C SER A 193 12.60 9.84 -0.38
N VAL A 194 13.15 10.75 0.42
CA VAL A 194 14.37 11.49 0.04
C VAL A 194 15.56 10.53 -0.03
N SER A 195 15.72 9.66 0.96
CA SER A 195 16.83 8.70 1.01
C SER A 195 16.80 7.67 -0.12
N SER A 196 15.61 7.27 -0.57
CA SER A 196 15.43 6.34 -1.71
C SER A 196 15.59 7.01 -3.07
N GLY A 197 15.55 8.35 -3.14
CA GLY A 197 15.56 9.11 -4.39
C GLY A 197 14.19 9.34 -5.02
N ASP A 198 13.10 8.90 -4.37
CA ASP A 198 11.72 9.17 -4.83
C ASP A 198 11.36 10.66 -4.69
N VAL A 199 12.07 11.38 -3.82
CA VAL A 199 11.87 12.81 -3.56
C VAL A 199 13.21 13.54 -3.62
N GLU A 200 13.30 14.59 -4.44
CA GLU A 200 14.48 15.44 -4.45
C GLU A 200 14.55 16.33 -3.18
N LEU A 201 15.72 16.41 -2.53
CA LEU A 201 15.94 17.30 -1.39
C LEU A 201 16.15 18.76 -1.82
N THR A 202 15.09 19.40 -2.30
CA THR A 202 15.12 20.81 -2.73
C THR A 202 15.32 21.76 -1.54
N PRO A 203 15.79 23.01 -1.76
CA PRO A 203 15.91 24.01 -0.68
C PRO A 203 14.59 24.27 0.06
N ALA A 204 13.47 24.29 -0.67
CA ALA A 204 12.15 24.48 -0.12
C ALA A 204 11.73 23.34 0.83
N LEU A 205 12.02 22.09 0.45
CA LEU A 205 11.77 20.92 1.29
C LEU A 205 12.69 20.89 2.51
N ARG A 206 13.99 21.16 2.32
CA ARG A 206 14.98 21.25 3.41
C ARG A 206 14.55 22.27 4.48
N SER A 207 14.08 23.44 4.06
CA SER A 207 13.57 24.48 4.95
C SER A 207 12.30 24.05 5.69
N ALA A 208 11.37 23.37 5.00
CA ALA A 208 10.14 22.86 5.62
C ALA A 208 10.46 21.79 6.69
N LEU A 209 11.35 20.85 6.40
CA LEU A 209 11.80 19.81 7.33
C LEU A 209 12.55 20.41 8.53
N ALA A 210 13.45 21.37 8.30
CA ALA A 210 14.15 22.09 9.38
C ALA A 210 13.16 22.77 10.33
N SER A 211 12.13 23.43 9.76
CA SER A 211 11.08 24.07 10.54
C SER A 211 10.25 23.06 11.34
N ALA A 212 9.97 21.88 10.77
CA ALA A 212 9.26 20.81 11.47
C ALA A 212 10.06 20.26 12.65
N VAL A 213 11.37 20.04 12.48
CA VAL A 213 12.29 19.61 13.55
C VAL A 213 12.41 20.67 14.64
N ALA A 214 12.58 21.94 14.27
CA ALA A 214 12.74 23.04 15.21
C ALA A 214 11.52 23.26 16.13
N ARG A 215 10.33 22.81 15.72
CA ARG A 215 9.12 22.85 16.58
C ARG A 215 9.22 21.93 17.80
N GLY A 216 10.15 20.96 17.81
CA GLY A 216 10.46 20.14 18.98
C GLY A 216 9.42 19.07 19.33
N SER A 217 8.43 18.82 18.48
CA SER A 217 7.36 17.82 18.71
C SER A 217 7.63 16.44 18.12
N LEU A 218 8.75 16.26 17.40
CA LEU A 218 9.10 15.02 16.72
C LEU A 218 9.89 14.06 17.63
N PRO A 219 9.72 12.74 17.47
CA PRO A 219 10.54 11.74 18.17
C PRO A 219 12.03 11.88 17.84
N ALA A 220 12.90 11.53 18.79
CA ALA A 220 14.35 11.60 18.61
C ALA A 220 14.86 10.82 17.39
N ALA A 221 14.24 9.69 17.05
CA ALA A 221 14.57 8.91 15.86
C ALA A 221 14.33 9.69 14.56
N ALA A 222 13.22 10.43 14.45
CA ALA A 222 12.92 11.25 13.27
C ALA A 222 13.91 12.43 13.15
N VAL A 223 14.32 13.02 14.27
CA VAL A 223 15.35 14.07 14.28
C VAL A 223 16.71 13.52 13.86
N ALA A 224 17.09 12.33 14.33
CA ALA A 224 18.32 11.66 13.92
C ALA A 224 18.31 11.33 12.42
N HIS A 225 17.18 10.82 11.89
CA HIS A 225 17.01 10.54 10.47
C HIS A 225 17.12 11.83 9.63
N TYR A 226 16.48 12.91 10.06
CA TYR A 226 16.62 14.22 9.42
C TYR A 226 18.08 14.67 9.34
N ASN A 227 18.82 14.58 10.45
CA ASN A 227 20.23 14.98 10.47
C ASN A 227 21.07 14.14 9.51
N ALA A 228 20.83 12.83 9.45
CA ALA A 228 21.50 11.93 8.50
C ALA A 228 21.22 12.35 7.05
N VAL A 229 19.95 12.52 6.68
CA VAL A 229 19.53 12.87 5.30
C VAL A 229 20.05 14.24 4.88
N VAL A 230 19.94 15.26 5.74
CA VAL A 230 20.38 16.62 5.40
C VAL A 230 21.91 16.74 5.38
N SER A 231 22.62 15.93 6.17
CA SER A 231 24.09 15.84 6.09
C SER A 231 24.62 15.12 4.85
N GLN A 232 23.75 14.41 4.13
CA GLN A 232 24.08 13.64 2.91
C GLN A 232 23.68 14.35 1.60
N GLY A 233 22.89 15.42 1.65
CA GLY A 233 22.65 16.30 0.49
C GLY A 233 23.89 17.13 0.17
N PRO A 234 24.16 17.49 -1.10
CA PRO A 234 25.48 17.91 -1.59
C PRO A 234 26.16 18.99 -0.75
#